data_AF-A0A935QF07-F1
#
_entry.id   AF-A0A935QF07-F1
#
_cell.length_a   1.000
_cell.length_b   1.000
_cell.length_c   1.000
_cell.angle_alpha   90.00
_cell.angle_beta   90.00
_cell.angle_gamma   90.00
#
_symmetry.space_group_name_H-M   'P 1'
#
loop_
_entity.id
_entity.type
_entity.pdbx_description
1 polymer ?
#
loop_
_entity_poly.entity_id
_entity_poly.type
_entity_poly.pdbx_seq_one_letter_code
_entity_poly.pdbx_strand_id
1 'polypeptide(L)'
;MVDSTLRTAIQSTLLLTAQWPVAYQNLGVPGATLSDGMNATSSANSQSPGNSYFDFVLRNSVFGGVVMCDQAASLEPTLVTCWLGNNDALGGAMSGEPVLGVNVTPPAAFAVMYEALLDRITDKVFARTGFEPIIITANVPDIASTPYFMPKTTFRAMAGLPGPDALPDANLFGEEDVVYVRFPTLSYLSPPINGSLPIPEEYTLDIAETAVVQDAVTGFNAAIAAAVDERDHVHLYDAHAALAALNPGQATHFLALVGSGLTPAAAAATTYFSLDGIHPNNRGYGHVANGFIATINEALDASIPSIDLAGLTWDPTYGVPMNEKAAAGLSPEAARAMDAIFR
;
A
#
# COMPACT_ATOMS: atom_id res chain seq x y z
N MET A 1 23.71 14.83 -18.07
CA MET A 1 23.42 16.14 -17.48
C MET A 1 21.93 16.36 -17.59
N VAL A 2 21.21 16.27 -16.48
CA VAL A 2 19.76 16.53 -16.45
C VAL A 2 19.57 18.05 -16.55
N ASP A 3 18.67 18.48 -17.43
CA ASP A 3 18.38 19.87 -17.72
C ASP A 3 17.95 20.63 -16.45
N SER A 4 18.71 21.66 -16.07
CA SER A 4 18.47 22.48 -14.89
C SER A 4 17.18 23.30 -14.97
N THR A 5 16.61 23.48 -16.16
CA THR A 5 15.34 24.19 -16.36
C THR A 5 14.14 23.37 -15.90
N LEU A 6 14.17 22.04 -16.05
CA LEU A 6 13.12 21.12 -15.58
C LEU A 6 13.06 21.02 -14.04
N ARG A 7 14.21 20.95 -13.37
CA ARG A 7 14.26 21.00 -11.89
C ARG A 7 13.68 22.29 -11.32
N THR A 8 13.95 23.41 -11.99
CA THR A 8 13.45 24.73 -11.56
C THR A 8 11.92 24.84 -11.73
N ALA A 9 11.35 24.20 -12.75
CA ALA A 9 9.91 24.20 -13.01
C ALA A 9 9.10 23.28 -12.07
N ILE A 10 9.64 22.13 -11.66
CA ILE A 10 8.99 21.20 -10.70
C ILE A 10 9.10 21.75 -9.27
N GLN A 11 10.26 22.30 -8.90
CA GLN A 11 10.40 23.01 -7.62
C GLN A 11 9.44 24.21 -7.57
N SER A 12 9.28 24.97 -8.66
CA SER A 12 8.38 26.11 -8.67
C SER A 12 6.91 25.71 -8.48
N THR A 13 6.46 24.59 -9.07
CA THR A 13 5.08 24.12 -8.93
C THR A 13 4.77 23.52 -7.55
N LEU A 14 5.69 22.75 -6.95
CA LEU A 14 5.53 22.27 -5.56
C LEU A 14 5.55 23.43 -4.55
N LEU A 15 6.38 24.44 -4.79
CA LEU A 15 6.37 25.69 -4.01
C LEU A 15 5.05 26.46 -4.19
N LEU A 16 4.44 26.42 -5.37
CA LEU A 16 3.13 27.01 -5.65
C LEU A 16 1.99 26.26 -4.95
N THR A 17 1.96 24.93 -4.97
CA THR A 17 0.90 24.15 -4.30
C THR A 17 1.00 24.23 -2.77
N ALA A 18 2.20 24.36 -2.21
CA ALA A 18 2.40 24.60 -0.78
C ALA A 18 1.83 25.94 -0.28
N GLN A 19 1.52 26.86 -1.20
CA GLN A 19 0.91 28.16 -0.91
C GLN A 19 -0.58 28.22 -1.21
N TRP A 20 -1.21 27.11 -1.64
CA TRP A 20 -2.64 27.13 -1.94
C TRP A 20 -3.45 27.50 -0.69
N PRO A 21 -4.47 28.38 -0.83
CA PRO A 21 -5.30 28.81 0.29
C PRO A 21 -6.27 27.73 0.76
N VAL A 22 -6.39 26.63 0.00
CA VAL A 22 -7.22 25.47 0.30
C VAL A 22 -6.35 24.24 0.57
N ALA A 23 -6.90 23.30 1.33
CA ALA A 23 -6.26 22.01 1.58
C ALA A 23 -6.13 21.20 0.30
N TYR A 24 -5.23 20.20 0.31
CA TYR A 24 -5.12 19.26 -0.79
C TYR A 24 -6.34 18.33 -0.84
N GLN A 25 -6.74 17.94 -2.04
CA GLN A 25 -7.80 16.96 -2.25
C GLN A 25 -7.31 15.53 -1.99
N ASN A 26 -6.01 15.27 -2.20
CA ASN A 26 -5.38 14.02 -1.79
C ASN A 26 -4.73 14.22 -0.42
N LEU A 27 -5.34 13.62 0.60
CA LEU A 27 -4.86 13.63 1.98
C LEU A 27 -4.17 12.33 2.38
N GLY A 28 -3.82 11.49 1.41
CA GLY A 28 -3.10 10.24 1.64
C GLY A 28 -1.70 10.51 2.19
N VAL A 29 -1.39 9.85 3.31
CA VAL A 29 -0.07 9.91 3.95
C VAL A 29 0.52 8.50 3.99
N PRO A 30 1.75 8.29 3.48
CA PRO A 30 2.41 6.99 3.56
C PRO A 30 2.49 6.48 5.00
N GLY A 31 2.10 5.22 5.20
CA GLY A 31 2.11 4.57 6.51
C GLY A 31 0.96 4.98 7.45
N ALA A 32 0.06 5.86 7.04
CA ALA A 32 -1.07 6.25 7.89
C ALA A 32 -2.03 5.08 8.13
N THR A 33 -2.40 4.90 9.40
CA THR A 33 -3.44 3.97 9.82
C THR A 33 -4.81 4.67 9.91
N LEU A 34 -5.86 3.88 10.17
CA LEU A 34 -7.18 4.42 10.49
C LEU A 34 -7.13 5.39 11.69
N SER A 35 -6.37 5.04 12.73
CA SER A 35 -6.20 5.91 13.90
C SER A 35 -5.52 7.23 13.53
N ASP A 36 -4.50 7.20 12.67
CA ASP A 36 -3.85 8.43 12.22
C ASP A 36 -4.82 9.37 11.49
N GLY A 37 -5.65 8.83 10.59
CA GLY A 37 -6.66 9.61 9.86
C GLY A 37 -7.62 10.37 10.78
N MET A 38 -7.86 9.83 11.99
CA MET A 38 -8.78 10.35 12.99
C MET A 38 -8.14 11.23 14.06
N ASN A 39 -6.84 11.05 14.32
CA ASN A 39 -6.17 11.59 15.52
C ASN A 39 -4.88 12.36 15.22
N ALA A 40 -4.17 12.05 14.14
CA ALA A 40 -2.90 12.67 13.84
C ALA A 40 -3.09 14.06 13.21
N THR A 41 -2.36 15.04 13.74
CA THR A 41 -2.36 16.43 13.29
C THR A 41 -0.98 16.87 12.81
N SER A 42 0.07 16.10 13.12
CA SER A 42 1.43 16.38 12.72
C SER A 42 2.27 15.11 12.80
N SER A 43 3.51 15.20 12.33
CA SER A 43 4.50 14.14 12.50
C SER A 43 4.72 13.76 13.98
N ALA A 44 4.53 14.71 14.90
CA ALA A 44 4.80 14.52 16.32
C ALA A 44 3.79 13.59 17.02
N ASN A 45 2.55 13.51 16.53
CA ASN A 45 1.50 12.67 17.13
C ASN A 45 0.96 11.57 16.21
N SER A 46 1.57 11.37 15.05
CA SER A 46 1.32 10.18 14.23
C SER A 46 1.76 8.90 14.93
N GLN A 47 1.12 7.77 14.61
CA GLN A 47 1.43 6.45 15.18
C GLN A 47 2.84 5.95 14.85
N SER A 48 3.44 6.46 13.78
CA SER A 48 4.87 6.36 13.49
C SER A 48 5.53 7.72 13.77
N PRO A 49 5.95 8.01 15.02
CA PRO A 49 6.45 9.34 15.39
C PRO A 49 7.55 9.82 14.47
N GLY A 50 7.42 11.07 14.02
CA GLY A 50 8.37 11.70 13.09
C GLY A 50 8.03 11.52 11.61
N ASN A 51 6.88 10.95 11.26
CA ASN A 51 6.41 10.88 9.88
C ASN A 51 6.08 12.29 9.33
N SER A 52 7.06 12.93 8.70
CA SER A 52 6.96 14.31 8.20
C SER A 52 5.97 14.50 7.05
N TYR A 53 5.50 13.42 6.42
CA TYR A 53 4.45 13.49 5.40
C TYR A 53 3.14 14.06 5.96
N PHE A 54 2.83 13.83 7.26
CA PHE A 54 1.67 14.47 7.89
C PHE A 54 1.77 15.99 7.86
N ASP A 55 2.93 16.56 8.16
CA ASP A 55 3.13 18.01 8.17
C ASP A 55 3.02 18.60 6.76
N PHE A 56 3.54 17.88 5.77
CA PHE A 56 3.50 18.27 4.36
C PHE A 56 2.08 18.20 3.78
N VAL A 57 1.33 17.14 4.07
CA VAL A 57 -0.01 16.92 3.52
C VAL A 57 -1.05 17.76 4.24
N LEU A 58 -1.07 17.72 5.58
CA LEU A 58 -2.09 18.43 6.36
C LEU A 58 -1.85 19.94 6.40
N ARG A 59 -0.59 20.38 6.22
CA ARG A 59 -0.20 21.81 6.25
C ARG A 59 -0.82 22.56 7.43
N ASN A 60 -0.80 21.92 8.61
CA ASN A 60 -1.57 22.40 9.76
C ASN A 60 -1.08 23.72 10.35
N SER A 61 0.12 24.18 10.00
CA SER A 61 0.56 25.56 10.25
C SER A 61 -0.34 26.60 9.57
N VAL A 62 -1.06 26.22 8.51
CA VAL A 62 -2.04 27.03 7.79
C VAL A 62 -3.47 26.68 8.20
N PHE A 63 -3.78 25.40 8.38
CA PHE A 63 -5.16 24.90 8.57
C PHE A 63 -5.58 24.62 10.01
N GLY A 64 -4.73 24.93 11.00
CA GLY A 64 -5.15 25.05 12.39
C GLY A 64 -5.18 23.74 13.19
N GLY A 65 -4.33 22.76 12.86
CA GLY A 65 -4.17 21.55 13.66
C GLY A 65 -5.32 20.56 13.54
N VAL A 66 -5.90 20.43 12.34
CA VAL A 66 -6.98 19.48 12.06
C VAL A 66 -6.46 18.12 11.62
N VAL A 67 -7.24 17.07 11.85
CA VAL A 67 -6.93 15.70 11.39
C VAL A 67 -7.37 15.53 9.92
N MET A 68 -6.94 14.44 9.26
CA MET A 68 -7.24 14.20 7.84
C MET A 68 -8.74 14.25 7.53
N CYS A 69 -9.58 13.56 8.30
CA CYS A 69 -11.01 13.50 8.03
C CYS A 69 -11.71 14.86 8.18
N ASP A 70 -11.27 15.69 9.13
CA ASP A 70 -11.78 17.05 9.30
C ASP A 70 -11.38 17.97 8.15
N GLN A 71 -10.15 17.81 7.68
CA GLN A 71 -9.67 18.58 6.54
C GLN A 71 -10.35 18.16 5.24
N ALA A 72 -10.61 16.86 5.04
CA ALA A 72 -11.40 16.36 3.93
C ALA A 72 -12.79 17.01 3.92
N ALA A 73 -13.48 17.01 5.07
CA ALA A 73 -14.80 17.61 5.19
C ALA A 73 -14.79 19.14 4.98
N SER A 74 -13.68 19.82 5.28
CA SER A 74 -13.54 21.27 5.07
C SER A 74 -13.55 21.68 3.59
N LEU A 75 -13.32 20.73 2.67
CA LEU A 75 -13.39 20.96 1.23
C LEU A 75 -14.82 20.92 0.68
N GLU A 76 -15.82 20.67 1.53
CA GLU A 76 -17.23 20.57 1.15
C GLU A 76 -17.47 19.58 -0.02
N PRO A 77 -16.88 18.36 0.01
CA PRO A 77 -16.95 17.44 -1.11
C PRO A 77 -18.37 16.91 -1.33
N THR A 78 -18.71 16.66 -2.61
CA THR A 78 -19.88 15.85 -2.99
C THR A 78 -19.55 14.36 -3.13
N LEU A 79 -18.27 14.04 -3.36
CA LEU A 79 -17.74 12.68 -3.51
C LEU A 79 -16.43 12.58 -2.73
N VAL A 80 -16.29 11.51 -1.93
CA VAL A 80 -15.08 11.19 -1.18
C VAL A 80 -14.66 9.76 -1.50
N THR A 81 -13.42 9.56 -1.93
CA THR A 81 -12.80 8.23 -1.92
C THR A 81 -12.03 8.05 -0.62
N CYS A 82 -12.40 7.08 0.21
CA CYS A 82 -11.79 6.86 1.52
C CYS A 82 -11.25 5.43 1.63
N TRP A 83 -9.92 5.26 1.58
CA TRP A 83 -9.29 3.94 1.71
C TRP A 83 -8.22 3.96 2.79
N LEU A 84 -8.65 3.80 4.05
CA LEU A 84 -7.80 3.63 5.22
C LEU A 84 -8.04 2.22 5.79
N GLY A 85 -6.98 1.62 6.33
CA GLY A 85 -7.05 0.31 7.00
C GLY A 85 -5.97 -0.68 6.59
N ASN A 86 -5.32 -0.51 5.44
CA ASN A 86 -4.25 -1.42 5.01
C ASN A 86 -3.09 -1.43 6.01
N ASN A 87 -2.65 -0.25 6.47
CA ASN A 87 -1.53 -0.13 7.41
C ASN A 87 -1.86 -0.63 8.83
N ASP A 88 -3.14 -0.82 9.17
CA ASP A 88 -3.57 -1.39 10.44
C ASP A 88 -3.19 -2.87 10.60
N ALA A 89 -2.93 -3.58 9.50
CA ALA A 89 -2.44 -4.96 9.49
C ALA A 89 -1.02 -5.07 8.88
N LEU A 90 -0.74 -4.30 7.83
CA LEU A 90 0.51 -4.40 7.07
C LEU A 90 1.75 -4.10 7.91
N GLY A 91 1.67 -3.16 8.87
CA GLY A 91 2.80 -2.80 9.72
C GLY A 91 3.36 -3.98 10.52
N GLY A 92 2.49 -4.78 11.14
CA GLY A 92 2.88 -6.00 11.87
C GLY A 92 3.40 -7.11 10.96
N ALA A 93 2.77 -7.32 9.80
CA ALA A 93 3.29 -8.29 8.83
C ALA A 93 4.70 -7.87 8.34
N MET A 94 4.92 -6.58 8.10
CA MET A 94 6.22 -6.02 7.72
C MET A 94 7.23 -5.93 8.87
N SER A 95 6.90 -6.32 10.10
CA SER A 95 7.91 -6.48 11.15
C SER A 95 8.47 -7.90 11.23
N GLY A 96 7.77 -8.89 10.67
CA GLY A 96 8.10 -10.32 10.87
C GLY A 96 7.83 -10.76 12.31
N GLU A 97 6.89 -10.08 12.98
CA GLU A 97 6.42 -10.40 14.34
C GLU A 97 5.08 -9.64 14.54
N PRO A 98 3.98 -10.09 13.90
CA PRO A 98 2.68 -9.45 14.03
C PRO A 98 2.05 -9.76 15.39
N VAL A 99 1.82 -8.71 16.18
CA VAL A 99 1.25 -8.78 17.52
C VAL A 99 0.00 -7.91 17.61
N LEU A 100 -1.14 -8.57 17.81
CA LEU A 100 -2.45 -7.92 17.96
C LEU A 100 -2.45 -6.93 19.14
N GLY A 101 -2.89 -5.70 18.88
CA GLY A 101 -2.92 -4.61 19.86
C GLY A 101 -1.59 -3.88 20.05
N VAL A 102 -0.51 -4.31 19.38
CA VAL A 102 0.80 -3.64 19.40
C VAL A 102 1.12 -3.03 18.05
N ASN A 103 1.20 -3.86 17.00
CA ASN A 103 1.51 -3.44 15.62
C ASN A 103 0.50 -4.00 14.59
N VAL A 104 -0.55 -4.68 15.07
CA VAL A 104 -1.76 -5.04 14.31
C VAL A 104 -2.98 -4.52 15.07
N THR A 105 -3.83 -3.70 14.45
CA THR A 105 -5.01 -3.13 15.11
C THR A 105 -6.02 -4.26 15.45
N PRO A 106 -6.57 -4.32 16.67
CA PRO A 106 -7.63 -5.28 16.99
C PRO A 106 -8.91 -5.03 16.17
N PRO A 107 -9.57 -6.05 15.59
CA PRO A 107 -10.78 -5.87 14.78
C PRO A 107 -11.91 -5.09 15.46
N ALA A 108 -12.13 -5.30 16.76
CA ALA A 108 -13.14 -4.56 17.51
C ALA A 108 -12.81 -3.06 17.63
N ALA A 109 -11.53 -2.72 17.80
CA ALA A 109 -11.09 -1.33 17.85
C ALA A 109 -11.17 -0.69 16.45
N PHE A 110 -10.79 -1.43 15.42
CA PHE A 110 -10.94 -1.02 14.03
C PHE A 110 -12.39 -0.69 13.68
N ALA A 111 -13.33 -1.59 14.00
CA ALA A 111 -14.75 -1.39 13.73
C ALA A 111 -15.27 -0.07 14.33
N VAL A 112 -15.01 0.17 15.62
CA VAL A 112 -15.42 1.41 16.29
C VAL A 112 -14.81 2.65 15.63
N MET A 113 -13.52 2.61 15.30
CA MET A 113 -12.85 3.76 14.66
C MET A 113 -13.36 4.00 13.24
N TYR A 114 -13.73 2.94 12.52
CA TYR A 114 -14.13 3.01 11.12
C TYR A 114 -15.54 3.60 10.99
N GLU A 115 -16.48 3.16 11.84
CA GLU A 115 -17.80 3.79 11.99
C GLU A 115 -17.65 5.29 12.28
N ALA A 116 -16.83 5.62 13.29
CA ALA A 116 -16.59 7.00 13.70
C ALA A 116 -15.94 7.84 12.60
N LEU A 117 -15.13 7.23 11.72
CA LEU A 117 -14.53 7.92 10.57
C LEU A 117 -15.60 8.32 9.55
N LEU A 118 -16.47 7.38 9.16
CA LEU A 118 -17.53 7.63 8.18
C LEU A 118 -18.54 8.64 8.70
N ASP A 119 -18.96 8.51 9.96
CA ASP A 119 -19.87 9.47 10.61
C ASP A 119 -19.24 10.85 10.67
N ARG A 120 -17.97 10.95 11.08
CA ARG A 120 -17.30 12.24 11.21
C ARG A 120 -17.16 12.96 9.87
N ILE A 121 -16.88 12.24 8.78
CA ILE A 121 -16.86 12.83 7.43
C ILE A 121 -18.27 13.26 7.03
N THR A 122 -19.26 12.36 7.15
CA THR A 122 -20.66 12.61 6.78
C THR A 122 -21.23 13.83 7.50
N ASP A 123 -21.18 13.83 8.84
CA ASP A 123 -21.76 14.87 9.68
C ASP A 123 -21.12 16.24 9.42
N LYS A 124 -19.79 16.27 9.25
CA LYS A 124 -19.07 17.53 9.04
C LYS A 124 -19.28 18.10 7.65
N VAL A 125 -19.45 17.27 6.63
CA VAL A 125 -19.84 17.73 5.30
C VAL A 125 -21.28 18.23 5.36
N PHE A 126 -22.21 17.44 5.89
CA PHE A 126 -23.62 17.82 6.01
C PHE A 126 -23.80 19.14 6.77
N ALA A 127 -23.08 19.35 7.87
CA ALA A 127 -23.12 20.60 8.63
C ALA A 127 -22.67 21.83 7.84
N ARG A 128 -21.85 21.65 6.80
CA ARG A 128 -21.34 22.73 5.94
C ARG A 128 -22.20 22.94 4.70
N THR A 129 -22.68 21.85 4.11
CA THR A 129 -23.28 21.87 2.76
C THR A 129 -24.78 21.62 2.75
N GLY A 130 -25.33 21.03 3.82
CA GLY A 130 -26.72 20.60 3.91
C GLY A 130 -27.02 19.27 3.20
N PHE A 131 -26.02 18.54 2.71
CA PHE A 131 -26.18 17.23 2.09
C PHE A 131 -25.08 16.25 2.54
N GLU A 132 -25.41 14.96 2.55
CA GLU A 132 -24.45 13.89 2.81
C GLU A 132 -23.57 13.69 1.56
N PRO A 133 -22.23 13.59 1.71
CA PRO A 133 -21.36 13.28 0.59
C PRO A 133 -21.52 11.82 0.19
N ILE A 134 -21.33 11.49 -1.08
CA ILE A 134 -21.18 10.09 -1.48
C ILE A 134 -19.78 9.64 -1.11
N ILE A 135 -19.65 8.54 -0.35
CA ILE A 135 -18.36 8.00 0.07
C ILE A 135 -18.15 6.66 -0.62
N ILE A 136 -17.08 6.55 -1.41
CA ILE A 136 -16.63 5.28 -1.98
C ILE A 136 -15.44 4.81 -1.16
N THR A 137 -15.62 3.70 -0.45
CA THR A 137 -14.56 3.06 0.31
C THR A 137 -14.10 1.77 -0.34
N ALA A 138 -13.03 1.19 0.20
CA ALA A 138 -12.54 -0.11 -0.21
C ALA A 138 -12.10 -0.94 0.99
N ASN A 139 -12.32 -2.25 0.91
CA ASN A 139 -11.88 -3.19 1.93
C ASN A 139 -10.35 -3.45 1.85
N VAL A 140 -9.82 -4.12 2.87
CA VAL A 140 -8.40 -4.35 3.05
C VAL A 140 -7.97 -5.63 2.31
N PRO A 141 -7.00 -5.55 1.38
CA PRO A 141 -6.45 -6.72 0.71
C PRO A 141 -5.67 -7.65 1.66
N ASP A 142 -5.64 -8.94 1.33
CA ASP A 142 -4.77 -9.90 2.01
C ASP A 142 -3.29 -9.58 1.78
N ILE A 143 -2.43 -9.85 2.77
CA ILE A 143 -0.97 -9.69 2.62
C ILE A 143 -0.38 -10.61 1.55
N ALA A 144 -1.00 -11.75 1.27
CA ALA A 144 -0.61 -12.66 0.20
C ALA A 144 -0.88 -12.08 -1.20
N SER A 145 -1.70 -11.04 -1.32
CA SER A 145 -1.96 -10.35 -2.58
C SER A 145 -0.84 -9.40 -2.98
N THR A 146 0.14 -9.16 -2.10
CA THR A 146 1.30 -8.32 -2.37
C THR A 146 2.59 -9.16 -2.46
N PRO A 147 3.43 -8.96 -3.50
CA PRO A 147 4.64 -9.75 -3.71
C PRO A 147 5.76 -9.51 -2.67
N TYR A 148 5.58 -8.58 -1.73
CA TYR A 148 6.47 -8.41 -0.59
C TYR A 148 6.52 -9.64 0.30
N PHE A 149 5.39 -10.33 0.46
CA PHE A 149 5.28 -11.61 1.17
C PHE A 149 5.31 -12.73 0.15
N MET A 150 6.51 -13.20 -0.14
CA MET A 150 6.75 -14.23 -1.14
C MET A 150 6.50 -15.62 -0.52
N PRO A 151 5.72 -16.51 -1.16
CA PRO A 151 5.58 -17.88 -0.67
C PRO A 151 6.93 -18.56 -0.51
N LYS A 152 7.13 -19.30 0.59
CA LYS A 152 8.36 -20.08 0.85
C LYS A 152 8.77 -20.92 -0.37
N THR A 153 7.80 -21.54 -1.04
CA THR A 153 8.03 -22.36 -2.25
C THR A 153 8.63 -21.56 -3.40
N THR A 154 8.16 -20.33 -3.62
CA THR A 154 8.71 -19.42 -4.64
C THR A 154 10.14 -19.03 -4.30
N PHE A 155 10.41 -18.68 -3.04
CA PHE A 155 11.76 -18.35 -2.60
C PHE A 155 12.73 -19.51 -2.77
N ARG A 156 12.33 -20.73 -2.37
CA ARG A 156 13.15 -21.94 -2.55
C ARG A 156 13.46 -22.19 -4.03
N ALA A 157 12.48 -22.01 -4.92
CA ALA A 157 12.69 -22.13 -6.35
C ALA A 157 13.70 -21.10 -6.88
N MET A 158 13.59 -19.83 -6.45
CA MET A 158 14.55 -18.77 -6.81
C MET A 158 15.95 -19.02 -6.25
N ALA A 159 16.05 -19.66 -5.08
CA ALA A 159 17.32 -20.05 -4.47
C ALA A 159 17.96 -21.31 -5.09
N GLY A 160 17.29 -21.96 -6.06
CA GLY A 160 17.76 -23.23 -6.64
C GLY A 160 17.70 -24.40 -5.66
N LEU A 161 16.79 -24.35 -4.67
CA LEU A 161 16.54 -25.39 -3.69
C LEU A 161 15.31 -26.22 -4.11
N PRO A 162 15.48 -27.33 -4.86
CA PRO A 162 14.37 -28.08 -5.48
C PRO A 162 13.39 -28.73 -4.49
N GLY A 163 13.70 -28.70 -3.20
CA GLY A 163 12.87 -29.24 -2.13
C GLY A 163 13.63 -29.28 -0.80
N PRO A 164 12.97 -29.68 0.30
CA PRO A 164 13.59 -29.75 1.63
C PRO A 164 14.80 -30.69 1.69
N ASP A 165 14.88 -31.69 0.80
CA ASP A 165 16.05 -32.59 0.70
C ASP A 165 17.34 -31.87 0.33
N ALA A 166 17.26 -30.77 -0.43
CA ALA A 166 18.43 -29.97 -0.81
C ALA A 166 18.95 -29.14 0.36
N LEU A 167 18.05 -28.62 1.20
CA LEU A 167 18.35 -27.90 2.43
C LEU A 167 17.10 -27.93 3.32
N PRO A 168 17.11 -28.63 4.47
CA PRO A 168 15.98 -28.68 5.38
C PRO A 168 15.57 -27.28 5.84
N ASP A 169 14.27 -27.05 6.04
CA ASP A 169 13.75 -25.75 6.48
C ASP A 169 14.39 -25.29 7.79
N ALA A 170 14.62 -26.19 8.75
CA ALA A 170 15.32 -25.90 10.02
C ALA A 170 16.77 -25.41 9.86
N ASN A 171 17.38 -25.59 8.68
CA ASN A 171 18.69 -25.06 8.35
C ASN A 171 18.61 -23.82 7.44
N LEU A 172 17.43 -23.51 6.91
CA LEU A 172 17.18 -22.38 6.01
C LEU A 172 16.58 -21.20 6.76
N PHE A 173 15.69 -21.45 7.72
CA PHE A 173 14.93 -20.43 8.47
C PHE A 173 15.20 -20.53 9.95
N GLY A 174 15.13 -19.37 10.63
CA GLY A 174 15.36 -19.24 12.06
C GLY A 174 14.18 -19.71 12.91
N GLU A 175 13.03 -19.91 12.26
CA GLU A 175 11.78 -20.36 12.85
C GLU A 175 11.21 -21.59 12.11
N GLU A 176 10.30 -22.30 12.76
CA GLU A 176 9.58 -23.44 12.18
C GLU A 176 8.35 -22.96 11.40
N ASP A 177 7.75 -23.85 10.59
CA ASP A 177 6.47 -23.59 9.92
C ASP A 177 6.37 -22.32 9.05
N VAL A 178 7.50 -21.76 8.59
CA VAL A 178 7.54 -20.63 7.65
C VAL A 178 6.65 -20.88 6.44
N VAL A 179 5.74 -19.93 6.16
CA VAL A 179 4.87 -19.91 4.97
C VAL A 179 5.26 -18.83 3.98
N TYR A 180 5.67 -17.66 4.47
CA TYR A 180 6.12 -16.54 3.65
C TYR A 180 7.53 -16.11 4.04
N VAL A 181 8.28 -15.66 3.04
CA VAL A 181 9.50 -14.88 3.24
C VAL A 181 9.22 -13.44 2.82
N ARG A 182 9.77 -12.49 3.55
CA ARG A 182 9.65 -11.07 3.23
C ARG A 182 10.65 -10.67 2.16
N PHE A 183 10.35 -9.60 1.42
CA PHE A 183 11.20 -9.09 0.34
C PHE A 183 12.70 -8.96 0.66
N PRO A 184 13.14 -8.53 1.87
CA PRO A 184 14.57 -8.46 2.19
C PRO A 184 15.32 -9.80 2.10
N THR A 185 14.62 -10.94 2.20
CA THR A 185 15.22 -12.28 2.00
C THR A 185 15.79 -12.47 0.60
N LEU A 186 15.39 -11.67 -0.40
CA LEU A 186 16.02 -11.74 -1.72
C LEU A 186 17.52 -11.42 -1.70
N SER A 187 18.02 -10.75 -0.65
CA SER A 187 19.47 -10.56 -0.45
C SER A 187 20.24 -11.87 -0.21
N TYR A 188 19.54 -12.94 0.18
CA TYR A 188 20.10 -14.29 0.33
C TYR A 188 20.18 -15.04 -1.01
N LEU A 189 19.54 -14.51 -2.06
CA LEU A 189 19.55 -15.09 -3.40
C LEU A 189 20.84 -14.74 -4.13
N SER A 190 21.80 -15.64 -4.05
CA SER A 190 22.93 -15.78 -4.97
C SER A 190 23.36 -17.23 -4.84
N PRO A 191 23.57 -18.01 -5.90
CA PRO A 191 24.12 -19.35 -5.76
C PRO A 191 25.65 -19.29 -5.54
N PRO A 192 26.22 -19.94 -4.50
CA PRO A 192 25.55 -20.51 -3.31
C PRO A 192 25.07 -19.41 -2.36
N ILE A 193 23.99 -19.67 -1.58
CA ILE A 193 23.36 -18.69 -0.67
C ILE A 193 24.45 -17.89 0.06
N ASN A 194 24.52 -16.60 -0.22
CA ASN A 194 25.61 -15.74 0.24
C ASN A 194 25.28 -15.01 1.56
N GLY A 195 24.08 -15.23 2.09
CA GLY A 195 23.67 -14.74 3.42
C GLY A 195 24.02 -15.73 4.53
N SER A 196 24.16 -15.22 5.76
CA SER A 196 24.34 -16.06 6.94
C SER A 196 23.03 -16.79 7.25
N LEU A 197 23.03 -18.11 7.10
CA LEU A 197 21.92 -18.96 7.51
C LEU A 197 21.98 -19.28 9.02
N PRO A 198 20.83 -19.54 9.67
CA PRO A 198 19.47 -19.49 9.10
C PRO A 198 19.00 -18.06 8.79
N ILE A 199 18.03 -17.91 7.87
CA ILE A 199 17.34 -16.64 7.61
C ILE A 199 16.63 -16.23 8.91
N PRO A 200 16.95 -15.06 9.48
CA PRO A 200 16.35 -14.61 10.73
C PRO A 200 14.82 -14.50 10.67
N GLU A 201 14.15 -14.75 11.81
CA GLU A 201 12.68 -14.71 11.97
C GLU A 201 12.09 -13.36 11.54
N GLU A 202 12.83 -12.25 11.74
CA GLU A 202 12.34 -10.95 11.29
C GLU A 202 12.16 -10.85 9.77
N TYR A 203 12.66 -11.79 8.96
CA TYR A 203 12.48 -11.80 7.52
C TYR A 203 11.50 -12.85 7.02
N THR A 204 10.80 -13.54 7.91
CA THR A 204 9.84 -14.59 7.57
C THR A 204 8.50 -14.31 8.23
N LEU A 205 7.50 -15.12 7.86
CA LEU A 205 6.26 -15.26 8.60
C LEU A 205 5.93 -16.74 8.70
N ASP A 206 5.69 -17.22 9.91
CA ASP A 206 5.16 -18.57 10.17
C ASP A 206 3.63 -18.64 10.02
N ILE A 207 3.07 -19.83 10.23
CA ILE A 207 1.62 -20.07 10.15
C ILE A 207 0.85 -19.24 11.19
N ALA A 208 1.35 -19.12 12.42
CA ALA A 208 0.67 -18.44 13.51
C ALA A 208 0.67 -16.92 13.30
N GLU A 209 1.80 -16.36 12.91
CA GLU A 209 1.98 -14.95 12.57
C GLU A 209 1.11 -14.56 11.37
N THR A 210 1.11 -15.38 10.33
CA THR A 210 0.24 -15.19 9.17
C THR A 210 -1.24 -15.19 9.59
N ALA A 211 -1.64 -16.10 10.47
CA ALA A 211 -3.01 -16.17 10.97
C ALA A 211 -3.41 -14.91 11.75
N VAL A 212 -2.53 -14.32 12.57
CA VAL A 212 -2.81 -13.05 13.28
C VAL A 212 -3.20 -11.95 12.30
N VAL A 213 -2.47 -11.83 11.19
CA VAL A 213 -2.71 -10.79 10.18
C VAL A 213 -3.98 -11.10 9.37
N GLN A 214 -4.18 -12.34 8.95
CA GLN A 214 -5.34 -12.75 8.15
C GLN A 214 -6.66 -12.66 8.93
N ASP A 215 -6.65 -13.04 10.20
CA ASP A 215 -7.81 -12.89 11.09
C ASP A 215 -8.15 -11.41 11.30
N ALA A 216 -7.12 -10.55 11.45
CA ALA A 216 -7.32 -9.11 11.55
C ALA A 216 -7.95 -8.52 10.28
N VAL A 217 -7.40 -8.83 9.11
CA VAL A 217 -7.93 -8.38 7.80
C VAL A 217 -9.36 -8.88 7.59
N THR A 218 -9.66 -10.13 7.95
CA THR A 218 -11.03 -10.68 7.89
C THR A 218 -11.98 -9.87 8.77
N GLY A 219 -11.56 -9.58 10.01
CA GLY A 219 -12.34 -8.76 10.94
C GLY A 219 -12.53 -7.32 10.46
N PHE A 220 -11.50 -6.70 9.87
CA PHE A 220 -11.59 -5.36 9.28
C PHE A 220 -12.59 -5.35 8.12
N ASN A 221 -12.50 -6.31 7.21
CA ASN A 221 -13.37 -6.37 6.04
C ASN A 221 -14.83 -6.62 6.42
N ALA A 222 -15.08 -7.43 7.46
CA ALA A 222 -16.42 -7.59 8.02
C ALA A 222 -16.95 -6.28 8.62
N ALA A 223 -16.11 -5.53 9.34
CA ALA A 223 -16.48 -4.23 9.90
C ALA A 223 -16.76 -3.17 8.81
N ILE A 224 -15.94 -3.13 7.75
CA ILE A 224 -16.15 -2.23 6.60
C ILE A 224 -17.48 -2.54 5.92
N ALA A 225 -17.77 -3.82 5.67
CA ALA A 225 -19.04 -4.23 5.06
C ALA A 225 -20.24 -3.84 5.92
N ALA A 226 -20.19 -4.07 7.24
CA ALA A 226 -21.23 -3.65 8.17
C ALA A 226 -21.44 -2.13 8.16
N ALA A 227 -20.37 -1.34 8.20
CA ALA A 227 -20.44 0.12 8.17
C ALA A 227 -21.06 0.67 6.86
N VAL A 228 -20.80 -0.02 5.75
CA VAL A 228 -21.39 0.30 4.44
C VAL A 228 -22.88 -0.04 4.43
N ASP A 229 -23.27 -1.22 4.91
CA ASP A 229 -24.67 -1.66 4.95
C ASP A 229 -25.58 -0.76 5.81
N GLU A 230 -25.00 -0.02 6.78
CA GLU A 230 -25.71 0.91 7.64
C GLU A 230 -25.96 2.29 6.99
N ARG A 231 -25.38 2.59 5.81
CA ARG A 231 -25.38 3.93 5.21
C ARG A 231 -25.64 3.90 3.70
N ASP A 232 -26.76 4.47 3.27
CA ASP A 232 -27.14 4.52 1.85
C ASP A 232 -26.19 5.34 0.96
N HIS A 233 -25.47 6.31 1.53
CA HIS A 233 -24.51 7.19 0.83
C HIS A 233 -23.07 6.66 0.82
N VAL A 234 -22.82 5.47 1.39
CA VAL A 234 -21.50 4.84 1.42
C VAL A 234 -21.54 3.58 0.56
N HIS A 235 -20.54 3.41 -0.30
CA HIS A 235 -20.44 2.27 -1.22
C HIS A 235 -19.07 1.61 -1.14
N LEU A 236 -19.04 0.29 -1.32
CA LEU A 236 -17.84 -0.53 -1.19
C LEU A 236 -17.29 -0.96 -2.55
N TYR A 237 -16.03 -0.61 -2.82
CA TYR A 237 -15.18 -1.30 -3.79
C TYR A 237 -14.50 -2.50 -3.12
N ASP A 238 -14.76 -3.71 -3.61
CA ASP A 238 -14.10 -4.94 -3.12
C ASP A 238 -12.66 -5.07 -3.66
N ALA A 239 -11.74 -4.28 -3.11
CA ALA A 239 -10.31 -4.32 -3.43
C ALA A 239 -9.63 -5.62 -3.01
N HIS A 240 -10.13 -6.28 -1.96
CA HIS A 240 -9.64 -7.58 -1.49
C HIS A 240 -9.82 -8.62 -2.58
N ALA A 241 -11.05 -8.79 -3.10
CA ALA A 241 -11.31 -9.72 -4.19
C ALA A 241 -10.60 -9.30 -5.48
N ALA A 242 -10.57 -8.00 -5.80
CA ALA A 242 -9.94 -7.50 -7.03
C ALA A 242 -8.44 -7.81 -7.08
N LEU A 243 -7.70 -7.60 -5.98
CA LEU A 243 -6.27 -7.91 -5.94
C LEU A 243 -6.00 -9.43 -5.85
N ALA A 244 -6.86 -10.19 -5.17
CA ALA A 244 -6.76 -11.64 -5.15
C ALA A 244 -6.99 -12.27 -6.55
N ALA A 245 -7.75 -11.58 -7.41
CA ALA A 245 -8.05 -12.03 -8.77
C ALA A 245 -6.96 -11.71 -9.81
N LEU A 246 -5.87 -11.03 -9.42
CA LEU A 246 -4.74 -10.80 -10.31
C LEU A 246 -4.16 -12.13 -10.80
N ASN A 247 -3.85 -12.21 -12.09
CA ASN A 247 -3.21 -13.41 -12.60
C ASN A 247 -1.77 -13.55 -12.03
N PRO A 248 -1.18 -14.75 -12.05
CA PRO A 248 0.13 -14.98 -11.44
C PRO A 248 1.22 -14.02 -11.93
N GLY A 249 1.21 -13.63 -13.20
CA GLY A 249 2.18 -12.66 -13.73
C GLY A 249 2.00 -11.28 -13.11
N GLN A 250 0.76 -10.80 -13.02
CA GLN A 250 0.43 -9.49 -12.44
C GLN A 250 0.78 -9.42 -10.94
N ALA A 251 0.53 -10.50 -10.22
CA ALA A 251 0.79 -10.61 -8.78
C ALA A 251 2.26 -10.87 -8.41
N THR A 252 3.12 -11.21 -9.37
CA THR A 252 4.51 -11.58 -9.10
C THR A 252 5.43 -10.36 -9.10
N HIS A 253 6.41 -10.33 -8.18
CA HIS A 253 7.44 -9.30 -8.14
C HIS A 253 8.26 -9.24 -9.44
N PHE A 254 8.68 -8.03 -9.83
CA PHE A 254 9.55 -7.81 -10.99
C PHE A 254 10.78 -8.75 -11.02
N LEU A 255 11.50 -8.88 -9.90
CA LEU A 255 12.72 -9.71 -9.83
C LEU A 255 12.42 -11.21 -9.98
N ALA A 256 11.29 -11.69 -9.46
CA ALA A 256 10.90 -13.09 -9.60
C ALA A 256 10.51 -13.41 -11.06
N LEU A 257 9.88 -12.47 -11.76
CA LEU A 257 9.61 -12.59 -13.19
C LEU A 257 10.90 -12.62 -14.03
N VAL A 258 11.87 -11.76 -13.72
CA VAL A 258 13.19 -11.82 -14.39
C VAL A 258 13.89 -13.16 -14.10
N GLY A 259 13.85 -13.61 -12.84
CA GLY A 259 14.40 -14.90 -12.42
C GLY A 259 13.75 -16.11 -13.10
N SER A 260 12.49 -16.01 -13.52
CA SER A 260 11.81 -17.06 -14.30
C SER A 260 12.11 -17.02 -15.80
N GLY A 261 12.99 -16.11 -16.24
CA GLY A 261 13.48 -16.02 -17.62
C GLY A 261 12.81 -14.95 -18.48
N LEU A 262 11.93 -14.11 -17.92
CA LEU A 262 11.42 -12.95 -18.66
C LEU A 262 12.53 -11.91 -18.84
N THR A 263 12.54 -11.24 -19.99
CA THR A 263 13.38 -10.04 -20.16
C THR A 263 12.89 -8.95 -19.20
N PRO A 264 13.75 -8.01 -18.77
CA PRO A 264 13.32 -6.87 -17.95
C PRO A 264 12.12 -6.11 -18.54
N ALA A 265 12.08 -5.94 -19.86
CA ALA A 265 10.95 -5.31 -20.54
C ALA A 265 9.66 -6.14 -20.44
N ALA A 266 9.73 -7.47 -20.58
CA ALA A 266 8.58 -8.34 -20.42
C ALA A 266 8.10 -8.41 -18.96
N ALA A 267 9.03 -8.45 -17.99
CA ALA A 267 8.70 -8.40 -16.56
C ALA A 267 7.99 -7.09 -16.19
N ALA A 268 8.53 -5.94 -16.62
CA ALA A 268 7.90 -4.62 -16.46
C ALA A 268 6.55 -4.52 -17.19
N ALA A 269 6.38 -5.22 -18.32
CA ALA A 269 5.10 -5.30 -19.03
C ALA A 269 4.04 -6.14 -18.28
N THR A 270 4.47 -6.99 -17.33
CA THR A 270 3.64 -8.05 -16.73
C THR A 270 3.18 -7.70 -15.31
N THR A 271 4.11 -7.29 -14.43
CA THR A 271 3.78 -7.06 -13.00
C THR A 271 2.93 -5.82 -12.78
N TYR A 272 2.05 -5.87 -11.78
CA TYR A 272 1.21 -4.74 -11.34
C TYR A 272 1.76 -4.04 -10.08
N PHE A 273 2.89 -4.51 -9.55
CA PHE A 273 3.54 -3.95 -8.37
C PHE A 273 4.79 -3.14 -8.70
N SER A 274 5.13 -2.23 -7.79
CA SER A 274 6.36 -1.45 -7.80
C SER A 274 7.55 -2.32 -7.33
N LEU A 275 8.76 -1.75 -7.35
CA LEU A 275 9.96 -2.46 -6.89
C LEU A 275 10.04 -2.67 -5.37
N ASP A 276 9.18 -1.99 -4.58
CA ASP A 276 9.07 -2.28 -3.15
C ASP A 276 8.28 -3.57 -2.87
N GLY A 277 7.61 -4.11 -3.88
CA GLY A 277 6.78 -5.29 -3.78
C GLY A 277 5.52 -5.11 -2.95
N ILE A 278 5.20 -3.91 -2.46
CA ILE A 278 4.01 -3.60 -1.65
C ILE A 278 3.01 -2.79 -2.46
N HIS A 279 3.45 -1.65 -2.97
CA HIS A 279 2.57 -0.70 -3.62
C HIS A 279 2.37 -1.10 -5.09
N PRO A 280 1.16 -0.88 -5.63
CA PRO A 280 0.95 -0.99 -7.07
C PRO A 280 1.88 -0.06 -7.85
N ASN A 281 2.27 -0.45 -9.06
CA ASN A 281 2.83 0.49 -10.05
C ASN A 281 1.68 1.20 -10.78
N ASN A 282 1.99 2.06 -11.77
CA ASN A 282 0.96 2.78 -12.54
C ASN A 282 -0.15 1.88 -13.11
N ARG A 283 0.16 0.67 -13.61
CA ARG A 283 -0.88 -0.26 -14.10
C ARG A 283 -1.72 -0.84 -12.96
N GLY A 284 -1.09 -1.21 -11.85
CA GLY A 284 -1.81 -1.68 -10.68
C GLY A 284 -2.69 -0.58 -10.07
N TYR A 285 -2.22 0.67 -10.00
CA TYR A 285 -3.05 1.81 -9.60
C TYR A 285 -4.16 2.09 -10.61
N GLY A 286 -3.92 1.95 -11.91
CA GLY A 286 -4.96 2.02 -12.92
C GLY A 286 -6.03 0.94 -12.72
N HIS A 287 -5.63 -0.28 -12.35
CA HIS A 287 -6.53 -1.38 -12.04
C HIS A 287 -7.41 -1.07 -10.82
N VAL A 288 -6.80 -0.61 -9.72
CA VAL A 288 -7.50 -0.15 -8.52
C VAL A 288 -8.46 1.00 -8.84
N ALA A 289 -7.99 2.00 -9.60
CA ALA A 289 -8.79 3.15 -10.00
C ALA A 289 -9.98 2.74 -10.88
N ASN A 290 -9.84 1.74 -11.73
CA ASN A 290 -10.97 1.17 -12.47
C ASN A 290 -12.02 0.54 -11.56
N GLY A 291 -11.62 -0.07 -10.44
CA GLY A 291 -12.54 -0.56 -9.41
C GLY A 291 -13.33 0.58 -8.74
N PHE A 292 -12.64 1.66 -8.34
CA PHE A 292 -13.30 2.85 -7.83
C PHE A 292 -14.23 3.50 -8.88
N ILE A 293 -13.78 3.65 -10.13
CA ILE A 293 -14.60 4.20 -11.23
C ILE A 293 -15.85 3.35 -11.44
N ALA A 294 -15.74 2.02 -11.44
CA ALA A 294 -16.90 1.14 -11.57
C ALA A 294 -17.89 1.35 -10.43
N THR A 295 -17.40 1.42 -9.19
CA THR A 295 -18.23 1.63 -7.99
C THR A 295 -18.89 3.02 -8.02
N ILE A 296 -18.19 4.05 -8.48
CA ILE A 296 -18.75 5.41 -8.68
C ILE A 296 -19.85 5.39 -9.74
N ASN A 297 -19.60 4.73 -10.88
CA ASN A 297 -20.59 4.66 -11.96
C ASN A 297 -21.86 3.94 -11.50
N GLU A 298 -21.73 2.88 -10.71
CA GLU A 298 -22.87 2.17 -10.12
C GLU A 298 -23.63 3.03 -9.11
N ALA A 299 -22.92 3.67 -8.17
CA ALA A 299 -23.53 4.49 -7.13
C ALA A 299 -24.24 5.75 -7.66
N LEU A 300 -23.70 6.36 -8.72
CA LEU A 300 -24.15 7.66 -9.22
C LEU A 300 -24.90 7.60 -10.56
N ASP A 301 -25.12 6.40 -11.11
CA ASP A 301 -25.59 6.23 -12.50
C ASP A 301 -24.75 7.04 -13.50
N ALA A 302 -23.43 7.04 -13.28
CA ALA A 302 -22.48 7.80 -14.08
C ALA A 302 -21.88 6.96 -15.21
N SER A 303 -21.11 7.61 -16.09
CA SER A 303 -20.44 6.96 -17.24
C SER A 303 -18.99 7.42 -17.37
N ILE A 304 -18.27 7.46 -16.25
CA ILE A 304 -16.84 7.75 -16.23
C ILE A 304 -16.12 6.60 -16.95
N PRO A 305 -15.32 6.88 -18.00
CA PRO A 305 -14.61 5.84 -18.73
C PRO A 305 -13.53 5.22 -17.84
N SER A 306 -13.37 3.90 -17.95
CA SER A 306 -12.24 3.19 -17.35
C SER A 306 -10.92 3.62 -17.98
N ILE A 307 -9.87 3.59 -17.18
CA ILE A 307 -8.49 3.80 -17.59
C ILE A 307 -8.03 2.64 -18.47
N ASP A 308 -7.45 2.96 -19.62
CA ASP A 308 -6.76 2.00 -20.48
C ASP A 308 -5.44 1.57 -19.85
N LEU A 309 -5.43 0.39 -19.22
CA LEU A 309 -4.26 -0.15 -18.54
C LEU A 309 -3.11 -0.48 -19.50
N ALA A 310 -3.40 -0.77 -20.77
CA ALA A 310 -2.38 -1.06 -21.77
C ALA A 310 -1.63 0.21 -22.19
N GLY A 311 -2.31 1.36 -22.17
CA GLY A 311 -1.74 2.68 -22.42
C GLY A 311 -0.84 3.20 -21.29
N LEU A 312 -0.87 2.58 -20.10
CA LEU A 312 -0.03 2.97 -18.97
C LEU A 312 1.37 2.35 -19.07
N THR A 313 2.38 3.21 -18.95
CA THR A 313 3.79 2.80 -18.85
C THR A 313 4.08 2.34 -17.43
N TRP A 314 4.76 1.19 -17.32
CA TRP A 314 5.30 0.73 -16.04
C TRP A 314 6.30 1.74 -15.49
N ASP A 315 6.03 2.23 -14.29
CA ASP A 315 6.96 3.04 -13.51
C ASP A 315 7.37 2.23 -12.28
N PRO A 316 8.67 1.87 -12.15
CA PRO A 316 9.17 1.15 -10.99
C PRO A 316 9.07 1.94 -9.69
N THR A 317 8.96 3.26 -9.79
CA THR A 317 9.08 4.20 -8.66
C THR A 317 7.69 4.61 -8.17
N TYR A 318 7.55 4.71 -6.86
CA TYR A 318 6.34 5.25 -6.25
C TYR A 318 6.20 6.73 -6.62
N GLY A 319 5.25 7.06 -7.50
CA GLY A 319 4.73 8.41 -7.68
C GLY A 319 5.72 9.47 -8.18
N VAL A 320 6.80 9.10 -8.88
CA VAL A 320 7.66 10.08 -9.53
C VAL A 320 7.04 10.44 -10.89
N PRO A 321 6.91 11.73 -11.26
CA PRO A 321 6.44 12.09 -12.59
C PRO A 321 7.33 11.45 -13.67
N MET A 322 6.73 11.07 -14.81
CA MET A 322 7.31 10.37 -15.97
C MET A 322 8.64 10.94 -16.53
N ASN A 323 9.16 12.04 -16.01
CA ASN A 323 10.36 12.73 -16.48
C ASN A 323 11.57 12.71 -15.51
N GLU A 324 11.48 12.14 -14.31
CA GLU A 324 12.64 12.04 -13.41
C GLU A 324 13.25 10.64 -13.37
N LYS A 325 13.88 10.25 -14.49
CA LYS A 325 14.91 9.21 -14.47
C LYS A 325 16.15 9.75 -13.74
N ALA A 326 16.21 9.58 -12.43
CA ALA A 326 17.44 9.23 -11.70
C ALA A 326 17.24 9.32 -10.18
N ALA A 327 17.46 8.19 -9.52
CA ALA A 327 17.93 8.10 -8.14
C ALA A 327 17.00 8.67 -7.05
N ALA A 328 15.98 7.91 -6.66
CA ALA A 328 15.45 8.00 -5.30
C ALA A 328 14.78 6.68 -4.89
N GLY A 329 15.17 6.15 -3.73
CA GLY A 329 14.30 5.29 -2.91
C GLY A 329 14.65 3.82 -2.72
N LEU A 330 15.73 3.29 -3.32
CA LEU A 330 16.16 1.92 -2.99
C LEU A 330 16.98 1.93 -1.71
N SER A 331 16.68 1.02 -0.76
CA SER A 331 17.59 0.78 0.37
C SER A 331 18.98 0.45 -0.17
N PRO A 332 20.08 0.73 0.56
CA PRO A 332 21.43 0.38 0.12
C PRO A 332 21.56 -1.10 -0.31
N GLU A 333 20.78 -1.99 0.31
CA GLU A 333 20.68 -3.41 0.01
C GLU A 333 19.93 -3.65 -1.32
N ALA A 334 18.77 -3.03 -1.53
CA ALA A 334 18.00 -3.15 -2.77
C ALA A 334 18.72 -2.50 -3.96
N ALA A 335 19.45 -1.40 -3.72
CA ALA A 335 20.30 -0.75 -4.70
C ALA A 335 21.49 -1.65 -5.11
N ARG A 336 22.10 -2.35 -4.15
CA ARG A 336 23.16 -3.33 -4.41
C ARG A 336 22.66 -4.56 -5.16
N ALA A 337 21.48 -5.07 -4.80
CA ALA A 337 20.84 -6.17 -5.51
C ALA A 337 20.52 -5.77 -6.97
N MET A 338 20.01 -4.55 -7.19
CA MET A 338 19.77 -4.00 -8.52
C MET A 338 21.07 -3.82 -9.33
N ASP A 339 22.13 -3.23 -8.76
CA ASP A 339 23.39 -2.97 -9.47
C ASP A 339 24.14 -4.25 -9.87
N ALA A 340 23.95 -5.35 -9.12
CA ALA A 340 24.49 -6.66 -9.45
C ALA A 340 23.75 -7.36 -10.60
N ILE A 341 22.48 -7.01 -10.85
CA ILE A 341 21.60 -7.65 -11.85
C ILE A 341 21.67 -6.95 -13.21
N PHE A 342 22.01 -5.65 -13.25
CA PHE A 342 22.08 -4.84 -14.48
C PHE A 342 23.50 -4.71 -15.09
N ARG A 343 24.44 -5.59 -14.74
CA ARG A 343 25.76 -5.69 -15.39
C ARG A 343 25.85 -6.90 -16.31
#